data_AF-A0A9P1BFH0-F1
#
_entry.id   AF-A0A9P1BFH0-F1
#
_cell.length_a   1.000
_cell.length_b   1.000
_cell.length_c   1.000
_cell.angle_alpha   90.00
_cell.angle_beta   90.00
_cell.angle_gamma   90.00
#
_symmetry.space_group_name_H-M   'P 1'
#
loop_
_entity.id
_entity.type
_entity.pdbx_description
1 polymer ?
#
loop_
_entity_poly.entity_id
_entity_poly.type
_entity_poly.pdbx_seq_one_letter_code
_entity_poly.pdbx_strand_id
1 'polypeptide(L)'
;MIGSLAARLFVFHLTGTWVRWGKCSCEIPDISEVNFSEAPLDPLDPLDPLDLQLLQISNVLQPSARTQASRVSIAKPQSWNFTQILRDKPTGSFLSHLDVLVRMIGATYNTTRPILAQTPLTLTARDGSVWQRLPDFDRDPVPGGVFARVFRHGDVVILVFKGVCTDVKVEQCQIDLCYLKEIQNYGPVSDRVLQLMGFDAQLCNTYRSFLNFTEQAFALVTAIQASFPRCELLVTGHSLGGMLAMTVASRSSTVKALSFAPTPWKHLPSQVDARTSSPEMVALCDPYDCGINAFFVPGARLAATTCLFLEQEEPRPCQALVEPYLNHTWRQQMETESPGDSLVPLLLCKGSAHRWPRYESMVEVAARTQKLPLCSREFSILQRSVST
;
A
#
# COMPACT_ATOMS: atom_id res chain seq x y z
N MET A 1 -51.91 46.67 18.30
CA MET A 1 -50.61 46.33 18.91
C MET A 1 -49.65 46.05 17.75
N ILE A 2 -48.98 47.09 17.22
CA ILE A 2 -47.54 47.40 17.46
C ILE A 2 -46.69 46.14 17.25
N GLY A 3 -45.77 45.98 16.32
CA GLY A 3 -45.07 46.88 15.38
C GLY A 3 -43.77 46.14 14.99
N SER A 4 -43.43 46.01 13.71
CA SER A 4 -42.33 46.74 13.06
C SER A 4 -40.94 46.07 13.09
N LEU A 5 -40.38 45.94 11.87
CA LEU A 5 -38.97 46.06 11.44
C LEU A 5 -37.85 45.38 12.25
N ALA A 6 -36.98 44.64 11.55
CA ALA A 6 -35.75 45.24 10.99
C ALA A 6 -34.92 44.21 10.21
N ALA A 7 -34.72 44.51 8.92
CA ALA A 7 -33.58 44.03 8.14
C ALA A 7 -32.31 44.74 8.64
N ARG A 8 -31.17 44.04 8.64
CA ARG A 8 -29.85 44.67 8.59
C ARG A 8 -29.04 44.11 7.44
N LEU A 9 -28.96 44.95 6.41
CA LEU A 9 -27.88 45.04 5.43
C LEU A 9 -26.53 45.13 6.15
N PHE A 10 -25.54 44.41 5.62
CA PHE A 10 -24.17 44.89 5.59
C PHE A 10 -23.71 44.90 4.13
N VAL A 11 -23.42 46.11 3.66
CA VAL A 11 -22.74 46.40 2.40
C VAL A 11 -21.30 46.71 2.75
N PHE A 12 -20.35 46.02 2.10
CA PHE A 12 -19.02 46.54 1.84
C PHE A 12 -18.68 46.30 0.36
N HIS A 13 -18.55 47.42 -0.35
CA HIS A 13 -17.79 47.64 -1.57
C HIS A 13 -16.28 47.32 -1.31
N LEU A 14 -15.41 46.85 -2.21
CA LEU A 14 -15.15 47.16 -3.62
C LEU A 14 -14.08 46.19 -4.20
N THR A 15 -14.03 46.13 -5.54
CA THR A 15 -12.89 45.83 -6.45
C THR A 15 -12.29 44.42 -6.55
N GLY A 16 -12.24 43.89 -7.78
CA GLY A 16 -11.25 42.86 -8.17
C GLY A 16 -11.63 42.01 -9.39
N THR A 17 -11.43 42.55 -10.60
CA THR A 17 -11.06 41.85 -11.86
C THR A 17 -11.61 40.44 -12.14
N TRP A 18 -12.51 40.36 -13.13
CA TRP A 18 -12.86 39.11 -13.82
C TRP A 18 -11.79 38.78 -14.86
N VAL A 19 -11.04 37.70 -14.66
CA VAL A 19 -10.25 37.06 -15.72
C VAL A 19 -11.16 36.08 -16.46
N ARG A 20 -11.47 36.38 -17.73
CA ARG A 20 -12.07 35.44 -18.68
C ARG A 20 -11.06 34.32 -18.96
N TRP A 21 -11.34 33.12 -18.47
CA TRP A 21 -10.70 31.91 -18.99
C TRP A 21 -11.47 31.43 -20.22
N GLY A 22 -10.76 31.35 -21.34
CA GLY A 22 -11.29 30.88 -22.62
C GLY A 22 -11.74 29.42 -22.54
N LYS A 23 -12.81 29.11 -23.26
CA LYS A 23 -13.24 27.74 -23.53
C LYS A 23 -12.17 27.04 -24.36
N CYS A 24 -11.44 26.10 -23.77
CA CYS A 24 -10.77 25.05 -24.52
C CYS A 24 -11.77 23.90 -24.67
N SER A 25 -12.29 23.72 -25.89
CA SER A 25 -13.03 22.52 -26.27
C SER A 25 -12.01 21.45 -26.63
N CYS A 26 -11.87 20.42 -25.79
CA CYS A 26 -11.19 19.19 -26.17
C CYS A 26 -12.26 18.20 -26.62
N GLU A 27 -12.29 17.89 -27.91
CA GLU A 27 -13.02 16.74 -28.44
C GLU A 27 -12.44 15.47 -27.83
N ILE A 28 -13.30 14.68 -27.19
CA ILE A 28 -12.98 13.35 -26.69
C ILE A 28 -13.10 12.41 -27.90
N PRO A 29 -12.04 11.71 -28.33
CA PRO A 29 -12.17 10.73 -29.39
C PRO A 29 -12.99 9.54 -28.90
N ASP A 30 -13.86 9.04 -29.77
CA ASP A 30 -14.70 7.87 -29.56
C ASP A 30 -13.80 6.63 -29.41
N ILE A 31 -13.79 6.00 -28.22
CA ILE A 31 -12.97 4.83 -27.89
C ILE A 31 -13.83 3.56 -28.06
N SER A 32 -14.42 3.38 -29.23
CA SER A 32 -15.23 2.19 -29.51
C SER A 32 -14.45 1.02 -30.11
N GLU A 33 -13.15 1.14 -30.38
CA GLU A 33 -12.33 0.06 -30.95
C GLU A 33 -10.89 0.06 -30.41
N VAL A 34 -10.69 -0.39 -29.16
CA VAL A 34 -9.36 -0.84 -28.71
C VAL A 34 -9.39 -2.36 -28.68
N ASN A 35 -8.88 -2.96 -29.75
CA ASN A 35 -8.70 -4.40 -29.86
C ASN A 35 -7.45 -4.77 -29.05
N PHE A 36 -7.64 -5.42 -27.89
CA PHE A 36 -6.54 -5.95 -27.09
C PHE A 36 -6.03 -7.24 -27.75
N SER A 37 -5.24 -7.11 -28.81
CA SER A 37 -4.39 -8.22 -29.26
C SER A 37 -3.29 -8.43 -28.23
N GLU A 38 -3.23 -9.62 -27.66
CA GLU A 38 -2.17 -10.09 -26.76
C GLU A 38 -0.80 -9.73 -27.35
N ALA A 39 -0.02 -8.95 -26.60
CA ALA A 39 1.39 -8.74 -26.94
C ALA A 39 2.10 -10.11 -26.83
N PRO A 40 2.90 -10.51 -27.83
CA PRO A 40 3.67 -11.74 -27.73
C PRO A 40 4.59 -11.66 -26.51
N LEU A 41 4.66 -12.75 -25.74
CA LEU A 41 5.63 -12.91 -24.66
C LEU A 41 7.03 -12.77 -25.25
N ASP A 42 7.69 -11.65 -25.00
CA ASP A 42 9.08 -11.45 -25.36
C ASP A 42 9.95 -12.53 -24.66
N PRO A 43 11.02 -13.02 -25.31
CA PRO A 43 11.93 -13.96 -24.70
C PRO A 43 12.52 -13.34 -23.43
N LEU A 44 12.46 -14.08 -22.32
CA LEU A 44 12.94 -13.70 -20.99
C LEU A 44 14.29 -12.97 -21.09
N ASP A 45 14.28 -11.67 -20.78
CA ASP A 45 15.50 -10.89 -20.63
C ASP A 45 16.39 -11.54 -19.54
N PRO A 46 17.73 -11.50 -19.68
CA PRO A 46 18.62 -11.96 -18.63
C PRO A 46 18.35 -11.17 -17.34
N LEU A 47 18.02 -11.89 -16.26
CA LEU A 47 17.68 -11.35 -14.94
C LEU A 47 18.68 -10.26 -14.51
N ASP A 48 18.17 -9.11 -14.04
CA ASP A 48 18.97 -8.04 -13.46
C ASP A 48 19.85 -8.63 -12.33
N PRO A 49 21.16 -8.30 -12.27
CA PRO A 49 22.03 -8.70 -11.17
C PRO A 49 21.48 -8.45 -9.76
N LEU A 50 20.60 -7.45 -9.58
CA LEU A 50 19.90 -7.19 -8.32
C LEU A 50 18.77 -8.19 -8.04
N ASP A 51 18.05 -8.65 -9.07
CA ASP A 51 17.05 -9.72 -8.95
C ASP A 51 17.72 -11.05 -8.61
N LEU A 52 18.87 -11.35 -9.23
CA LEU A 52 19.69 -12.49 -8.86
C LEU A 52 20.18 -12.41 -7.41
N GLN A 53 20.55 -11.23 -6.90
CA GLN A 53 20.97 -11.06 -5.51
C GLN A 53 19.81 -11.20 -4.51
N LEU A 54 18.62 -10.68 -4.81
CA LEU A 54 17.44 -10.84 -3.98
C LEU A 54 16.94 -12.30 -3.97
N LEU A 55 17.02 -12.98 -5.11
CA LEU A 55 16.74 -14.43 -5.24
C LEU A 55 17.82 -15.30 -4.58
N GLN A 56 19.08 -14.85 -4.55
CA GLN A 56 20.15 -15.55 -3.84
C GLN A 56 20.01 -15.43 -2.32
N ILE A 57 19.48 -14.31 -1.79
CA ILE A 57 19.18 -14.18 -0.35
C ILE A 57 18.17 -15.25 0.09
N SER A 58 17.17 -15.57 -0.73
CA SER A 58 16.23 -16.66 -0.46
C SER A 58 16.87 -18.06 -0.47
N ASN A 59 17.79 -18.33 -1.39
CA ASN A 59 18.35 -19.67 -1.61
C ASN A 59 19.62 -19.96 -0.78
N VAL A 60 20.33 -18.93 -0.29
CA VAL A 60 21.53 -19.10 0.53
C VAL A 60 21.21 -19.39 2.01
N LEU A 61 19.95 -19.24 2.44
CA LEU A 61 19.53 -19.39 3.85
C LEU A 61 18.89 -20.75 4.22
N GLN A 62 18.85 -21.74 3.32
CA GLN A 62 18.57 -23.14 3.67
C GLN A 62 19.51 -24.04 2.83
N PRO A 63 20.31 -25.00 3.37
CA PRO A 63 20.21 -25.66 4.68
C PRO A 63 21.58 -25.91 5.40
N SER A 64 21.78 -25.41 6.62
CA SER A 64 22.69 -26.03 7.62
C SER A 64 22.64 -25.43 9.05
N ALA A 65 21.61 -24.66 9.42
CA ALA A 65 21.49 -24.10 10.77
C ALA A 65 20.38 -24.78 11.58
N ARG A 66 20.49 -26.10 11.82
CA ARG A 66 19.53 -26.84 12.70
C ARG A 66 20.04 -27.12 14.10
N THR A 67 21.16 -26.53 14.53
CA THR A 67 21.74 -26.81 15.84
C THR A 67 22.41 -25.57 16.41
N GLN A 68 21.60 -24.68 16.99
CA GLN A 68 21.87 -23.93 18.23
C GLN A 68 20.82 -22.82 18.36
N ALA A 69 19.76 -23.08 19.13
CA ALA A 69 18.90 -22.04 19.68
C ALA A 69 19.64 -21.31 20.83
N SER A 70 20.80 -20.73 20.51
CA SER A 70 21.41 -19.71 21.35
C SER A 70 20.58 -18.45 21.16
N ARG A 71 20.24 -17.75 22.26
CA ARG A 71 19.62 -16.42 22.23
C ARG A 71 20.44 -15.53 21.31
N VAL A 72 20.03 -15.40 20.05
CA VAL A 72 20.63 -14.46 19.11
C VAL A 72 20.37 -13.09 19.72
N SER A 73 21.41 -12.47 20.26
CA SER A 73 21.33 -11.07 20.66
C SER A 73 21.03 -10.31 19.38
N ILE A 74 19.83 -9.76 19.26
CA ILE A 74 19.48 -8.84 18.18
C ILE A 74 20.52 -7.72 18.28
N ALA A 75 21.44 -7.66 17.31
CA ALA A 75 22.49 -6.66 17.30
C ALA A 75 21.83 -5.29 17.33
N LYS A 76 22.38 -4.36 18.11
CA LYS A 76 21.88 -2.97 18.14
C LYS A 76 21.82 -2.45 16.70
N PRO A 77 20.71 -1.83 16.28
CA PRO A 77 20.57 -1.35 14.91
C PRO A 77 21.76 -0.44 14.57
N GLN A 78 22.52 -0.84 13.55
CA GLN A 78 23.40 0.10 12.84
C GLN A 78 22.51 1.10 12.07
N SER A 79 23.11 2.20 11.62
CA SER A 79 22.46 3.24 10.82
C SER A 79 21.43 2.68 9.84
N TRP A 80 20.25 3.30 9.76
CA TRP A 80 19.17 2.91 8.86
C TRP A 80 19.61 3.08 7.41
N ASN A 81 20.07 1.99 6.80
CA ASN A 81 20.48 1.95 5.40
C ASN A 81 19.53 0.98 4.70
N PHE A 82 18.53 1.54 4.00
CA PHE A 82 17.48 0.73 3.35
C PHE A 82 18.02 -0.41 2.50
N THR A 83 19.05 -0.15 1.69
CA THR A 83 19.68 -1.18 0.84
C THR A 83 20.30 -2.31 1.66
N GLN A 84 20.92 -2.00 2.80
CA GLN A 84 21.47 -3.02 3.69
C GLN A 84 20.37 -3.79 4.43
N ILE A 85 19.31 -3.10 4.87
CA ILE A 85 18.12 -3.71 5.49
C ILE A 85 17.48 -4.72 4.54
N LEU A 86 17.24 -4.34 3.27
CA LEU A 86 16.69 -5.25 2.25
C LEU A 86 17.60 -6.44 1.95
N ARG A 87 18.91 -6.30 2.18
CA ARG A 87 19.89 -7.38 2.03
C ARG A 87 20.08 -8.22 3.28
N ASP A 88 19.31 -7.93 4.35
CA ASP A 88 19.49 -8.49 5.69
C ASP A 88 20.96 -8.40 6.16
N LYS A 89 21.55 -7.21 6.05
CA LYS A 89 22.94 -6.92 6.45
C LYS A 89 23.00 -5.84 7.55
N PRO A 90 23.49 -6.16 8.76
CA PRO A 90 23.86 -7.49 9.24
C PRO A 90 22.64 -8.43 9.31
N THR A 91 22.88 -9.74 9.40
CA THR A 91 21.81 -10.75 9.49
C THR A 91 20.83 -10.44 10.61
N GLY A 92 19.54 -10.55 10.33
CA GLY A 92 18.43 -10.18 11.21
C GLY A 92 17.99 -8.71 11.13
N SER A 93 18.73 -7.85 10.41
CA SER A 93 18.36 -6.44 10.25
C SER A 93 17.05 -6.27 9.51
N PHE A 94 16.73 -7.10 8.52
CA PHE A 94 15.47 -7.01 7.78
C PHE A 94 14.28 -7.14 8.73
N LEU A 95 14.26 -8.22 9.52
CA LEU A 95 13.14 -8.53 10.42
C LEU A 95 13.08 -7.58 11.63
N SER A 96 14.22 -7.08 12.13
CA SER A 96 14.22 -6.10 13.22
C SER A 96 13.61 -4.77 12.78
N HIS A 97 13.94 -4.30 11.57
CA HIS A 97 13.38 -3.07 11.01
C HIS A 97 11.92 -3.28 10.61
N LEU A 98 11.55 -4.48 10.17
CA LEU A 98 10.17 -4.80 9.87
C LEU A 98 9.26 -4.74 11.09
N ASP A 99 9.72 -5.18 12.27
CA ASP A 99 8.99 -5.02 13.55
C ASP A 99 8.69 -3.55 13.87
N VAL A 100 9.64 -2.65 13.61
CA VAL A 100 9.44 -1.20 13.77
C VAL A 100 8.26 -0.73 12.90
N LEU A 101 8.28 -1.07 11.60
CA LEU A 101 7.24 -0.66 10.66
C LEU A 101 5.87 -1.22 11.03
N VAL A 102 5.82 -2.51 11.41
CA VAL A 102 4.59 -3.17 11.87
C VAL A 102 4.00 -2.43 13.07
N ARG A 103 4.81 -2.12 14.08
CA ARG A 103 4.32 -1.38 15.26
C ARG A 103 3.78 0.00 14.90
N MET A 104 4.44 0.73 14.01
CA MET A 104 3.97 2.05 13.57
C MET A 104 2.68 1.99 12.76
N ILE A 105 2.53 0.99 11.90
CA ILE A 105 1.27 0.76 11.16
C ILE A 105 0.15 0.39 12.13
N GLY A 106 0.39 -0.54 13.08
CA GLY A 106 -0.60 -0.88 14.11
C GLY A 106 -1.02 0.33 14.95
N ALA A 107 -0.05 1.16 15.36
CA ALA A 107 -0.32 2.42 16.08
C ALA A 107 -1.15 3.42 15.25
N THR A 108 -1.01 3.40 13.92
CA THR A 108 -1.77 4.23 12.98
C THR A 108 -3.21 3.71 12.78
N TYR A 109 -3.42 2.39 12.85
CA TYR A 109 -4.77 1.79 12.81
C TYR A 109 -5.57 2.03 14.09
N ASN A 110 -4.92 2.04 15.26
CA ASN A 110 -5.57 2.24 16.55
C ASN A 110 -6.17 3.64 16.75
N THR A 111 -5.89 4.59 15.85
CA THR A 111 -6.57 5.88 15.81
C THR A 111 -7.80 5.80 14.92
N THR A 112 -8.94 5.49 15.53
CA THR A 112 -10.25 5.41 14.86
C THR A 112 -10.98 6.76 14.82
N ARG A 113 -10.49 7.81 15.50
CA ARG A 113 -11.08 9.15 15.46
C ARG A 113 -10.05 10.28 15.41
N PRO A 114 -10.41 11.45 14.81
CA PRO A 114 -9.52 12.60 14.63
C PRO A 114 -9.31 13.43 15.89
N ILE A 115 -8.92 12.84 17.03
CA ILE A 115 -8.68 13.63 18.25
C ILE A 115 -7.50 13.07 19.05
N LEU A 116 -6.33 13.70 18.85
CA LEU A 116 -5.29 14.13 19.80
C LEU A 116 -4.78 13.24 20.96
N ALA A 117 -5.37 12.08 21.30
CA ALA A 117 -5.12 11.49 22.63
C ALA A 117 -4.61 10.05 22.69
N GLN A 118 -4.57 9.27 21.59
CA GLN A 118 -4.39 7.81 21.74
C GLN A 118 -3.16 7.18 21.09
N THR A 119 -2.49 7.83 20.12
CA THR A 119 -1.17 7.31 19.68
C THR A 119 -0.09 7.84 20.61
N PRO A 120 0.71 6.96 21.24
CA PRO A 120 1.86 7.36 22.03
C PRO A 120 2.74 8.36 21.28
N LEU A 121 3.21 9.39 21.98
CA LEU A 121 4.24 10.31 21.44
C LEU A 121 5.56 9.58 21.18
N THR A 122 5.76 8.44 21.82
CA THR A 122 6.92 7.58 21.66
C THR A 122 6.51 6.14 21.40
N LEU A 123 7.19 5.50 20.45
CA LEU A 123 7.01 4.09 20.14
C LEU A 123 8.34 3.37 20.38
N THR A 124 8.33 2.38 21.27
CA THR A 124 9.50 1.55 21.54
C THR A 124 9.40 0.26 20.72
N ALA A 125 10.37 0.03 19.84
CA ALA A 125 10.47 -1.21 19.08
C ALA A 125 11.10 -2.34 19.91
N ARG A 126 11.04 -3.59 19.43
CA ARG A 126 11.59 -4.75 20.18
C ARG A 126 13.09 -4.66 20.44
N ASP A 127 13.82 -3.98 19.57
CA ASP A 127 15.26 -3.73 19.70
C ASP A 127 15.61 -2.64 20.75
N GLY A 128 14.59 -2.03 21.36
CA GLY A 128 14.72 -0.95 22.35
C GLY A 128 14.87 0.44 21.73
N SER A 129 14.88 0.57 20.40
CA SER A 129 14.87 1.88 19.75
C SER A 129 13.58 2.63 20.08
N VAL A 130 13.73 3.91 20.40
CA VAL A 130 12.61 4.79 20.74
C VAL A 130 12.38 5.75 19.59
N TRP A 131 11.19 5.69 19.02
CA TRP A 131 10.75 6.51 17.89
C TRP A 131 9.84 7.61 18.38
N GLN A 132 10.16 8.85 18.02
CA GLN A 132 9.37 10.01 18.39
C GLN A 132 8.33 10.29 17.30
N ARG A 133 7.05 10.31 17.65
CA ARG A 133 5.99 10.81 16.77
C ARG A 133 6.17 12.32 16.55
N LEU A 134 5.89 12.80 15.35
CA LEU A 134 5.96 14.22 14.95
C LEU A 134 4.55 14.75 14.63
N PRO A 135 3.76 15.17 15.64
CA PRO A 135 2.35 15.52 15.44
C PRO A 135 2.10 16.65 14.44
N ASP A 136 3.05 17.57 14.27
CA ASP A 136 2.95 18.69 13.33
C ASP A 136 2.84 18.23 11.87
N PHE A 137 3.29 17.00 11.56
CA PHE A 137 3.19 16.39 10.24
C PHE A 137 2.09 15.35 10.13
N ASP A 138 1.36 15.05 11.21
CA ASP A 138 0.27 14.10 11.13
C ASP A 138 -0.88 14.63 10.27
N ARG A 139 -1.63 13.70 9.69
CA ARG A 139 -2.85 13.99 8.94
C ARG A 139 -4.00 13.14 9.44
N ASP A 140 -5.10 13.79 9.73
CA ASP A 140 -6.33 13.18 10.22
C ASP A 140 -7.52 13.93 9.61
N PRO A 141 -7.74 13.73 8.29
CA PRO A 141 -8.64 14.58 7.55
C PRO A 141 -10.10 14.32 7.93
N VAL A 142 -10.89 15.40 7.89
CA VAL A 142 -12.35 15.38 8.09
C VAL A 142 -12.96 16.22 6.96
N PRO A 143 -13.90 15.70 6.16
CA PRO A 143 -14.52 14.38 6.28
C PRO A 143 -13.71 13.22 5.66
N GLY A 144 -12.70 13.53 4.83
CA GLY A 144 -12.04 12.56 3.95
C GLY A 144 -10.65 12.98 3.50
N GLY A 145 -9.78 12.01 3.19
CA GLY A 145 -8.44 12.24 2.63
C GLY A 145 -7.37 11.30 3.19
N VAL A 146 -6.11 11.69 3.01
CA VAL A 146 -4.94 10.92 3.49
C VAL A 146 -4.80 11.01 5.00
N PHE A 147 -5.01 9.88 5.66
CA PHE A 147 -4.65 9.71 7.06
C PHE A 147 -3.20 9.25 7.18
N ALA A 148 -2.41 9.96 7.99
CA ALA A 148 -1.00 9.63 8.16
C ALA A 148 -0.46 9.95 9.55
N ARG A 149 0.59 9.23 9.93
CA ARG A 149 1.39 9.47 11.13
C ARG A 149 2.87 9.54 10.77
N VAL A 150 3.62 10.42 11.42
CA VAL A 150 5.05 10.59 11.16
C VAL A 150 5.86 10.26 12.42
N PHE A 151 6.93 9.50 12.24
CA PHE A 151 7.84 9.09 13.30
C PHE A 151 9.28 9.42 12.92
N ARG A 152 10.12 9.70 13.91
CA ARG A 152 11.54 10.00 13.72
C ARG A 152 12.42 9.27 14.73
N HIS A 153 13.58 8.83 14.27
CA HIS A 153 14.68 8.33 15.10
C HIS A 153 16.01 8.72 14.48
N GLY A 154 16.77 9.59 15.15
CA GLY A 154 18.03 10.14 14.60
C GLY A 154 17.81 10.87 13.27
N ASP A 155 18.49 10.42 12.23
CA ASP A 155 18.44 10.97 10.86
C ASP A 155 17.44 10.23 9.96
N VAL A 156 16.47 9.54 10.54
CA VAL A 156 15.47 8.76 9.80
C VAL A 156 14.08 9.27 10.14
N VAL A 157 13.28 9.48 9.11
CA VAL A 157 11.86 9.80 9.22
C VAL A 157 11.06 8.70 8.53
N ILE A 158 10.03 8.20 9.22
CA ILE A 158 9.10 7.21 8.71
C ILE A 158 7.72 7.86 8.66
N LEU A 159 7.16 7.96 7.46
CA LEU A 159 5.78 8.38 7.22
C LEU A 159 4.92 7.14 6.99
N VAL A 160 3.90 6.97 7.84
CA VAL A 160 2.96 5.85 7.76
C VAL A 160 1.62 6.35 7.27
N PHE A 161 1.18 5.86 6.11
CA PHE A 161 -0.18 6.06 5.62
C PHE A 161 -1.09 4.95 6.15
N LYS A 162 -2.27 5.32 6.64
CA LYS A 162 -3.29 4.36 7.06
C LYS A 162 -3.92 3.70 5.83
N GLY A 163 -4.27 2.42 5.96
CA GLY A 163 -5.09 1.77 4.94
C GLY A 163 -6.56 2.14 5.03
N VAL A 164 -7.37 1.47 4.22
CA VAL A 164 -8.80 1.73 4.11
C VAL A 164 -9.51 1.49 5.44
N CYS A 165 -10.44 2.39 5.77
CA CYS A 165 -11.48 2.11 6.74
C CYS A 165 -12.67 1.41 6.08
N THR A 166 -13.23 0.39 6.73
CA THR A 166 -14.31 -0.45 6.17
C THR A 166 -15.67 -0.26 6.84
N ASP A 167 -15.80 0.63 7.84
CA ASP A 167 -17.09 0.92 8.47
C ASP A 167 -17.91 1.87 7.59
N VAL A 168 -18.82 1.32 6.79
CA VAL A 168 -19.67 2.07 5.86
C VAL A 168 -20.56 3.13 6.54
N LYS A 169 -20.67 3.15 7.86
CA LYS A 169 -21.41 4.19 8.62
C LYS A 169 -20.57 5.44 8.90
N VAL A 170 -19.26 5.38 8.67
CA VAL A 170 -18.33 6.48 8.93
C VAL A 170 -17.95 7.12 7.60
N GLU A 171 -18.14 8.44 7.49
CA GLU A 171 -17.95 9.21 6.26
C GLU A 171 -16.57 9.03 5.62
N GLN A 172 -15.48 9.09 6.40
CA GLN A 172 -14.13 8.82 5.89
C GLN A 172 -14.02 7.45 5.21
N CYS A 173 -14.65 6.42 5.77
CA CYS A 173 -14.58 5.05 5.24
C CYS A 173 -15.35 4.95 3.91
N GLN A 174 -16.44 5.71 3.78
CA GLN A 174 -17.14 5.86 2.51
C GLN A 174 -16.27 6.54 1.45
N ILE A 175 -15.53 7.58 1.84
CA ILE A 175 -14.60 8.30 0.95
C ILE A 175 -13.44 7.40 0.54
N ASP A 176 -12.85 6.63 1.46
CA ASP A 176 -11.80 5.65 1.14
C ASP A 176 -12.29 4.62 0.11
N LEU A 177 -13.50 4.07 0.30
CA LEU A 177 -14.10 3.11 -0.62
C LEU A 177 -14.37 3.72 -2.01
N CYS A 178 -14.79 4.99 -2.06
CA CYS A 178 -14.95 5.72 -3.31
C CYS A 178 -13.62 5.95 -4.02
N TYR A 179 -12.55 6.22 -3.27
CA TYR A 179 -11.22 6.33 -3.85
C TYR A 179 -10.73 4.97 -4.40
N LEU A 180 -10.97 3.87 -3.69
CA LEU A 180 -10.66 2.52 -4.19
C LEU A 180 -11.38 2.18 -5.50
N LYS A 181 -12.64 2.60 -5.63
CA LYS A 181 -13.39 2.51 -6.88
C LYS A 181 -12.75 3.35 -7.99
N GLU A 182 -12.40 4.61 -7.71
CA GLU A 182 -11.82 5.53 -8.69
C GLU A 182 -10.52 4.99 -9.29
N ILE A 183 -9.64 4.41 -8.46
CA ILE A 183 -8.38 3.81 -8.92
C ILE A 183 -8.56 2.41 -9.55
N GLN A 184 -9.80 1.91 -9.59
CA GLN A 184 -10.17 0.57 -10.04
C GLN A 184 -9.31 -0.52 -9.37
N ASN A 185 -9.34 -0.57 -8.04
CA ASN A 185 -8.49 -1.50 -7.29
C ASN A 185 -8.83 -2.99 -7.53
N TYR A 186 -10.00 -3.31 -8.08
CA TYR A 186 -10.32 -4.64 -8.57
C TYR A 186 -10.55 -4.64 -10.08
N GLY A 187 -9.91 -3.72 -10.80
CA GLY A 187 -10.06 -3.57 -12.25
C GLY A 187 -11.53 -3.30 -12.63
N PRO A 188 -12.05 -3.94 -13.71
CA PRO A 188 -13.41 -3.74 -14.19
C PRO A 188 -14.53 -4.10 -13.19
N VAL A 189 -14.25 -4.94 -12.17
CA VAL A 189 -15.28 -5.38 -11.22
C VAL A 189 -15.36 -4.51 -9.95
N SER A 190 -14.56 -3.43 -9.86
CA SER A 190 -14.51 -2.56 -8.67
C SER A 190 -15.88 -2.03 -8.25
N ASP A 191 -16.71 -1.63 -9.21
CA ASP A 191 -18.09 -1.17 -8.95
C ASP A 191 -18.95 -2.27 -8.31
N ARG A 192 -18.82 -3.51 -8.81
CA ARG A 192 -19.56 -4.66 -8.28
C ARG A 192 -19.11 -5.02 -6.88
N VAL A 193 -17.81 -4.99 -6.61
CA VAL A 193 -17.26 -5.22 -5.27
C VAL A 193 -17.84 -4.23 -4.27
N LEU A 194 -17.89 -2.95 -4.64
CA LEU A 194 -18.43 -1.89 -3.80
C LEU A 194 -19.93 -2.12 -3.49
N GLN A 195 -20.72 -2.49 -4.50
CA GLN A 195 -22.13 -2.87 -4.31
C GLN A 195 -22.31 -4.06 -3.37
N LEU A 196 -21.46 -5.09 -3.48
CA LEU A 196 -21.49 -6.26 -2.59
C LEU A 196 -21.17 -5.91 -1.13
N MET A 197 -20.43 -4.83 -0.89
CA MET A 197 -20.20 -4.27 0.44
C MET A 197 -21.38 -3.43 0.96
N GLY A 198 -22.47 -3.35 0.21
CA GLY A 198 -23.67 -2.57 0.57
C GLY A 198 -23.49 -1.07 0.34
N PHE A 199 -22.54 -0.66 -0.50
CA PHE A 199 -22.22 0.74 -0.72
C PHE A 199 -22.87 1.26 -2.01
N ASP A 200 -23.45 2.47 -1.92
CA ASP A 200 -24.06 3.15 -3.06
C ASP A 200 -22.99 3.84 -3.91
N ALA A 201 -22.74 3.31 -5.11
CA ALA A 201 -21.75 3.86 -6.03
C ALA A 201 -22.07 5.29 -6.49
N GLN A 202 -23.34 5.74 -6.41
CA GLN A 202 -23.72 7.12 -6.74
C GLN A 202 -23.20 8.12 -5.69
N LEU A 203 -23.04 7.68 -4.45
CA LEU A 203 -22.51 8.49 -3.35
C LEU A 203 -21.07 8.96 -3.64
N CYS A 204 -20.29 8.24 -4.47
CA CYS A 204 -18.95 8.70 -4.83
C CYS A 204 -18.93 10.02 -5.60
N ASN A 205 -20.02 10.38 -6.28
CA ASN A 205 -20.11 11.68 -6.94
C ASN A 205 -20.16 12.84 -5.93
N THR A 206 -20.72 12.64 -4.73
CA THR A 206 -20.76 13.67 -3.69
C THR A 206 -19.40 13.87 -3.04
N TYR A 207 -18.55 12.85 -3.04
CA TYR A 207 -17.24 12.89 -2.41
C TYR A 207 -16.08 13.24 -3.34
N ARG A 208 -16.34 13.51 -4.63
CA ARG A 208 -15.31 13.69 -5.65
C ARG A 208 -14.22 14.71 -5.28
N SER A 209 -14.57 15.78 -4.56
CA SER A 209 -13.60 16.80 -4.11
C SER A 209 -12.60 16.31 -3.04
N PHE A 210 -12.86 15.18 -2.39
CA PHE A 210 -12.02 14.59 -1.34
C PHE A 210 -11.09 13.48 -1.86
N LEU A 211 -11.23 13.07 -3.13
CA LEU A 211 -10.56 11.89 -3.68
C LEU A 211 -9.14 12.15 -4.20
N ASN A 212 -8.58 13.35 -3.97
CA ASN A 212 -7.20 13.70 -4.36
C ASN A 212 -6.14 13.13 -3.38
N PHE A 213 -6.27 11.86 -2.99
CA PHE A 213 -5.41 11.23 -1.98
C PHE A 213 -3.95 11.21 -2.43
N THR A 214 -3.70 10.95 -3.71
CA THR A 214 -2.34 10.93 -4.25
C THR A 214 -1.65 12.29 -4.10
N GLU A 215 -2.32 13.37 -4.48
CA GLU A 215 -1.82 14.74 -4.37
C GLU A 215 -1.60 15.15 -2.90
N GLN A 216 -2.53 14.79 -2.01
CA GLN A 216 -2.38 15.01 -0.57
C GLN A 216 -1.15 14.29 0.00
N ALA A 217 -0.92 13.03 -0.41
CA ALA A 217 0.24 12.25 0.01
C ALA A 217 1.56 12.88 -0.49
N PHE A 218 1.60 13.35 -1.75
CA PHE A 218 2.74 14.06 -2.30
C PHE A 218 3.05 15.37 -1.58
N ALA A 219 2.03 16.17 -1.31
CA ALA A 219 2.19 17.43 -0.58
C ALA A 219 2.75 17.18 0.83
N LEU A 220 2.30 16.12 1.50
CA LEU A 220 2.81 15.75 2.82
C LEU A 220 4.29 15.32 2.78
N VAL A 221 4.65 14.44 1.84
CA VAL A 221 6.05 14.01 1.65
C VAL A 221 6.95 15.20 1.37
N THR A 222 6.53 16.11 0.49
CA THR A 222 7.28 17.33 0.15
C THR A 222 7.51 18.21 1.38
N ALA A 223 6.48 18.41 2.21
CA ALA A 223 6.59 19.20 3.44
C ALA A 223 7.55 18.57 4.47
N ILE A 224 7.55 17.24 4.59
CA ILE A 224 8.47 16.50 5.46
C ILE A 224 9.91 16.63 4.95
N GLN A 225 10.15 16.41 3.65
CA GLN A 225 11.49 16.55 3.08
C GLN A 225 12.05 17.97 3.20
N ALA A 226 11.20 19.00 3.03
CA ALA A 226 11.60 20.38 3.23
C ALA A 226 11.99 20.67 4.70
N SER A 227 11.33 20.02 5.65
CA SER A 227 11.58 20.20 7.09
C SER A 227 12.77 19.37 7.59
N PHE A 228 13.08 18.26 6.91
CA PHE A 228 14.15 17.33 7.28
C PHE A 228 15.07 17.01 6.07
N PRO A 229 15.73 18.02 5.48
CA PRO A 229 16.45 17.86 4.19
C PRO A 229 17.68 16.95 4.25
N ARG A 230 18.12 16.55 5.44
CA ARG A 230 19.25 15.64 5.65
C ARG A 230 18.83 14.25 6.13
N CYS A 231 17.54 14.04 6.38
CA CYS A 231 17.05 12.75 6.87
C CYS A 231 16.72 11.82 5.72
N GLU A 232 16.93 10.53 5.94
CA GLU A 232 16.35 9.50 5.09
C GLU A 232 14.84 9.44 5.34
N LEU A 233 14.04 9.49 4.26
CA LEU A 233 12.59 9.37 4.33
C LEU A 233 12.14 8.02 3.78
N LEU A 234 11.58 7.21 4.66
CA LEU A 234 10.87 5.98 4.32
C LEU A 234 9.36 6.23 4.42
N VAL A 235 8.63 5.86 3.38
CA VAL A 235 7.17 5.81 3.41
C VAL A 235 6.71 4.37 3.52
N THR A 236 5.67 4.15 4.31
CA THR A 236 5.10 2.81 4.53
C THR A 236 3.60 2.91 4.72
N GLY A 237 2.95 1.75 4.70
CA GLY A 237 1.54 1.62 4.95
C GLY A 237 1.06 0.22 4.61
N HIS A 238 -0.17 -0.04 5.02
CA HIS A 238 -0.88 -1.26 4.67
C HIS A 238 -2.08 -0.94 3.77
N SER A 239 -2.46 -1.85 2.87
CA SER A 239 -3.65 -1.67 2.02
C SER A 239 -3.57 -0.38 1.21
N LEU A 240 -4.59 0.49 1.28
CA LEU A 240 -4.62 1.81 0.67
C LEU A 240 -3.38 2.65 1.03
N GLY A 241 -2.91 2.59 2.29
CA GLY A 241 -1.73 3.32 2.73
C GLY A 241 -0.45 2.80 2.09
N GLY A 242 -0.37 1.48 1.87
CA GLY A 242 0.74 0.88 1.12
C GLY A 242 0.75 1.33 -0.34
N MET A 243 -0.42 1.42 -0.96
CA MET A 243 -0.54 1.97 -2.32
C MET A 243 -0.07 3.43 -2.39
N LEU A 244 -0.48 4.27 -1.44
CA LEU A 244 -0.05 5.67 -1.38
C LEU A 244 1.47 5.77 -1.17
N ALA A 245 2.05 4.96 -0.27
CA ALA A 245 3.50 4.90 -0.05
C ALA A 245 4.26 4.57 -1.34
N MET A 246 3.83 3.53 -2.07
CA MET A 246 4.47 3.18 -3.34
C MET A 246 4.28 4.26 -4.40
N THR A 247 3.08 4.84 -4.46
CA THR A 247 2.78 5.94 -5.40
C THR A 247 3.71 7.12 -5.16
N VAL A 248 3.90 7.54 -3.91
CA VAL A 248 4.77 8.68 -3.62
C VAL A 248 6.25 8.39 -3.86
N ALA A 249 6.73 7.19 -3.52
CA ALA A 249 8.10 6.77 -3.81
C ALA A 249 8.36 6.70 -5.32
N SER A 250 7.37 6.30 -6.13
CA SER A 250 7.54 6.19 -7.57
C SER A 250 7.80 7.53 -8.29
N ARG A 251 7.45 8.68 -7.68
CA ARG A 251 7.74 10.02 -8.23
C ARG A 251 8.91 10.72 -7.55
N SER A 252 9.67 10.04 -6.69
CA SER A 252 10.80 10.65 -5.99
C SER A 252 11.97 9.69 -5.88
N SER A 253 13.12 10.09 -6.41
CA SER A 253 14.37 9.33 -6.32
C SER A 253 15.00 9.35 -4.91
N THR A 254 14.38 10.04 -3.96
CA THR A 254 14.91 10.22 -2.59
C THR A 254 13.99 9.62 -1.53
N VAL A 255 12.83 9.11 -1.93
CA VAL A 255 11.82 8.52 -1.05
C VAL A 255 11.77 7.03 -1.29
N LYS A 256 11.91 6.27 -0.22
CA LYS A 256 11.92 4.81 -0.25
C LYS A 256 10.57 4.29 0.22
N ALA A 257 10.10 3.17 -0.30
CA ALA A 257 8.85 2.56 0.13
C ALA A 257 9.04 1.11 0.54
N LEU A 258 8.52 0.75 1.71
CA LEU A 258 8.32 -0.63 2.12
C LEU A 258 6.89 -0.76 2.63
N SER A 259 6.04 -1.44 1.87
CA SER A 259 4.59 -1.48 2.08
C SER A 259 4.10 -2.89 2.34
N PHE A 260 2.99 -3.03 3.06
CA PHE A 260 2.36 -4.31 3.37
C PHE A 260 1.04 -4.43 2.63
N ALA A 261 0.86 -5.50 1.86
CA ALA A 261 -0.33 -5.71 1.05
C ALA A 261 -0.80 -4.45 0.31
N PRO A 262 0.06 -3.72 -0.41
CA PRO A 262 -0.36 -2.46 -1.01
C PRO A 262 -1.52 -2.71 -1.97
N THR A 263 -2.62 -1.98 -1.82
CA THR A 263 -3.79 -2.14 -2.71
C THR A 263 -3.34 -1.99 -4.17
N PRO A 264 -3.72 -2.88 -5.09
CA PRO A 264 -3.40 -2.72 -6.51
C PRO A 264 -4.13 -1.51 -7.11
N TRP A 265 -3.60 -0.98 -8.20
CA TRP A 265 -4.20 0.15 -8.91
C TRP A 265 -3.99 -0.05 -10.41
N LYS A 266 -5.03 0.22 -11.21
CA LYS A 266 -4.95 0.11 -12.68
C LYS A 266 -4.52 1.43 -13.32
N HIS A 267 -5.03 2.53 -12.79
CA HIS A 267 -4.76 3.87 -13.29
C HIS A 267 -4.00 4.64 -12.21
N LEU A 268 -2.68 4.73 -12.33
CA LEU A 268 -1.98 5.85 -11.71
C LEU A 268 -2.28 7.10 -12.56
N PRO A 269 -2.44 8.28 -11.95
CA PRO A 269 -2.43 9.52 -12.72
C PRO A 269 -1.09 9.61 -13.46
N SER A 270 -1.13 9.35 -14.79
CA SER A 270 -0.24 9.66 -15.93
C SER A 270 1.26 10.05 -15.74
N GLN A 271 1.85 9.85 -14.57
CA GLN A 271 3.15 10.40 -14.18
C GLN A 271 4.09 9.38 -13.55
N VAL A 272 3.69 8.12 -13.44
CA VAL A 272 4.60 7.06 -13.03
C VAL A 272 5.12 6.42 -14.30
N ASP A 273 6.30 6.86 -14.71
CA ASP A 273 7.02 6.23 -15.80
C ASP A 273 7.37 4.82 -15.34
N ALA A 274 6.70 3.81 -15.89
CA ALA A 274 6.94 2.41 -15.53
C ALA A 274 8.40 1.99 -15.75
N ARG A 275 9.17 2.79 -16.49
CA ARG A 275 10.60 2.61 -16.75
C ARG A 275 11.50 3.13 -15.63
N THR A 276 11.03 3.99 -14.74
CA THR A 276 11.77 4.40 -13.55
C THR A 276 11.45 3.46 -12.40
N SER A 277 11.83 2.18 -12.53
CA SER A 277 11.81 1.26 -11.41
C SER A 277 12.83 1.75 -10.38
N SER A 278 12.36 2.38 -9.32
CA SER A 278 13.23 2.62 -8.16
C SER A 278 13.41 1.27 -7.46
N PRO A 279 14.64 0.75 -7.32
CA PRO A 279 14.91 -0.47 -6.54
C PRO A 279 14.49 -0.33 -5.07
N GLU A 280 14.09 0.87 -4.65
CA GLU A 280 13.72 1.21 -3.29
C GLU A 280 12.21 1.12 -3.02
N MET A 281 11.44 0.47 -3.89
CA MET A 281 10.02 0.15 -3.67
C MET A 281 9.82 -1.35 -3.43
N VAL A 282 9.38 -1.70 -2.21
CA VAL A 282 9.17 -3.09 -1.79
C VAL A 282 7.72 -3.29 -1.32
N ALA A 283 7.06 -4.32 -1.85
CA ALA A 283 5.72 -4.75 -1.47
C ALA A 283 5.80 -6.11 -0.76
N LEU A 284 5.51 -6.13 0.54
CA LEU A 284 5.41 -7.36 1.33
C LEU A 284 3.99 -7.90 1.33
N CYS A 285 3.85 -9.19 1.09
CA CYS A 285 2.56 -9.85 0.97
C CYS A 285 2.59 -11.28 1.50
N ASP A 286 1.42 -11.85 1.75
CA ASP A 286 1.25 -13.30 1.61
C ASP A 286 0.74 -13.65 0.19
N PRO A 287 0.85 -14.93 -0.22
CA PRO A 287 0.38 -15.38 -1.52
C PRO A 287 -1.09 -15.05 -1.76
N TYR A 288 -1.98 -15.41 -0.82
CA TYR A 288 -3.44 -15.25 -0.91
C TYR A 288 -3.89 -13.81 -1.11
N ASP A 289 -3.20 -12.85 -0.51
CA ASP A 289 -3.48 -11.43 -0.69
C ASP A 289 -3.09 -10.96 -2.10
N CYS A 290 -1.83 -11.17 -2.45
CA CYS A 290 -1.24 -10.53 -3.61
C CYS A 290 -1.50 -11.28 -4.90
N GLY A 291 -1.69 -12.60 -4.85
CA GLY A 291 -2.17 -13.38 -5.98
C GLY A 291 -3.54 -12.90 -6.45
N ILE A 292 -4.52 -12.77 -5.55
CA ILE A 292 -5.86 -12.28 -5.92
C ILE A 292 -5.81 -10.87 -6.51
N ASN A 293 -5.00 -9.98 -5.95
CA ASN A 293 -4.83 -8.63 -6.50
C ASN A 293 -4.25 -8.63 -7.92
N ALA A 294 -3.26 -9.47 -8.18
CA ALA A 294 -2.63 -9.58 -9.51
C ALA A 294 -3.54 -10.23 -10.56
N PHE A 295 -4.55 -10.99 -10.13
CA PHE A 295 -5.61 -11.47 -11.01
C PHE A 295 -6.46 -10.30 -11.53
N PHE A 296 -6.93 -9.42 -10.65
CA PHE A 296 -7.79 -8.31 -11.04
C PHE A 296 -7.05 -7.16 -11.74
N VAL A 297 -5.76 -6.98 -11.43
CA VAL A 297 -4.93 -5.91 -11.98
C VAL A 297 -3.53 -6.44 -12.33
N PRO A 298 -3.33 -7.07 -13.51
CA PRO A 298 -2.08 -7.74 -13.87
C PRO A 298 -0.83 -6.85 -13.93
N GLY A 299 -1.00 -5.53 -14.06
CA GLY A 299 0.09 -4.54 -14.05
C GLY A 299 0.25 -3.80 -12.71
N ALA A 300 -0.52 -4.16 -11.68
CA ALA A 300 -0.37 -3.53 -10.38
C ALA A 300 1.02 -3.86 -9.84
N ARG A 301 1.80 -2.81 -9.52
CA ARG A 301 3.13 -2.87 -8.87
C ARG A 301 4.30 -3.29 -9.77
N LEU A 302 4.20 -3.19 -11.09
CA LEU A 302 5.30 -3.52 -12.03
C LEU A 302 6.65 -2.83 -11.70
N ALA A 303 6.64 -1.70 -11.02
CA ALA A 303 7.85 -0.97 -10.64
C ALA A 303 8.47 -1.41 -9.30
N ALA A 304 7.86 -2.36 -8.57
CA ALA A 304 8.25 -2.70 -7.21
C ALA A 304 8.66 -4.16 -7.03
N THR A 305 9.65 -4.36 -6.16
CA THR A 305 10.03 -5.69 -5.69
C THR A 305 8.91 -6.26 -4.83
N THR A 306 8.33 -7.39 -5.22
CA THR A 306 7.35 -8.11 -4.40
C THR A 306 8.06 -9.16 -3.55
N CYS A 307 7.79 -9.14 -2.25
CA CYS A 307 8.32 -10.08 -1.27
C CYS A 307 7.18 -10.87 -0.63
N LEU A 308 7.21 -12.19 -0.75
CA LEU A 308 6.18 -13.12 -0.28
C LEU A 308 6.63 -13.93 0.92
N PHE A 309 5.78 -14.00 1.92
CA PHE A 309 5.86 -15.01 2.97
C PHE A 309 5.13 -16.27 2.51
N LEU A 310 5.83 -17.28 1.99
CA LEU A 310 5.19 -18.46 1.39
C LEU A 310 4.57 -19.42 2.42
N GLU A 311 5.24 -19.65 3.54
CA GLU A 311 4.82 -20.66 4.53
C GLU A 311 3.79 -20.12 5.53
N GLN A 312 2.69 -19.54 5.03
CA GLN A 312 1.63 -19.01 5.87
C GLN A 312 0.41 -19.92 5.87
N GLU A 313 -0.23 -20.04 7.04
CA GLU A 313 -1.50 -20.75 7.15
C GLU A 313 -2.51 -20.11 6.19
N GLU A 314 -3.12 -20.95 5.36
CA GLU A 314 -4.17 -20.55 4.44
C GLU A 314 -5.39 -20.02 5.22
N PRO A 315 -5.85 -18.78 4.94
CA PRO A 315 -7.07 -18.28 5.56
C PRO A 315 -8.27 -19.18 5.19
N ARG A 316 -9.15 -19.48 6.15
CA ARG A 316 -10.31 -20.37 5.93
C ARG A 316 -11.13 -20.10 4.65
N PRO A 317 -11.45 -18.85 4.28
CA PRO A 317 -12.22 -18.61 3.05
C PRO A 317 -11.44 -18.90 1.75
N CYS A 318 -10.12 -19.06 1.83
CA CYS A 318 -9.25 -19.42 0.72
C CYS A 318 -9.20 -20.94 0.48
N GLN A 319 -9.38 -21.76 1.53
CA GLN A 319 -9.27 -23.22 1.47
C GLN A 319 -10.25 -23.91 0.51
N ALA A 320 -11.33 -23.20 0.15
CA ALA A 320 -12.34 -23.68 -0.82
C ALA A 320 -12.06 -23.21 -2.25
N LEU A 321 -11.05 -22.36 -2.44
CA LEU A 321 -10.61 -21.91 -3.76
C LEU A 321 -9.66 -22.94 -4.35
N VAL A 322 -9.58 -22.98 -5.68
CA VAL A 322 -8.48 -23.67 -6.36
C VAL A 322 -7.20 -23.09 -5.81
N GLU A 323 -6.33 -23.96 -5.26
CA GLU A 323 -5.07 -23.53 -4.65
C GLU A 323 -4.33 -22.62 -5.65
N PRO A 324 -4.26 -21.30 -5.41
CA PRO A 324 -3.85 -20.38 -6.45
C PRO A 324 -2.35 -20.43 -6.74
N TYR A 325 -1.64 -21.39 -6.12
CA TYR A 325 -0.18 -21.42 -6.06
C TYR A 325 0.42 -22.82 -6.24
N LEU A 326 -0.39 -23.84 -6.57
CA LEU A 326 0.14 -25.18 -6.94
C LEU A 326 0.14 -25.44 -8.44
N ASN A 327 -0.57 -24.64 -9.24
CA ASN A 327 -0.62 -24.84 -10.68
C ASN A 327 -0.55 -23.51 -11.43
N HIS A 328 0.30 -23.43 -12.45
CA HIS A 328 0.46 -22.29 -13.34
C HIS A 328 -0.84 -21.89 -14.05
N THR A 329 -1.82 -22.79 -14.12
CA THR A 329 -3.14 -22.56 -14.71
C THR A 329 -4.12 -21.82 -13.81
N TRP A 330 -3.79 -21.51 -12.54
CA TRP A 330 -4.77 -20.97 -11.59
C TRP A 330 -5.45 -19.68 -12.09
N ARG A 331 -4.71 -18.80 -12.79
CA ARG A 331 -5.29 -17.58 -13.39
C ARG A 331 -6.28 -17.91 -14.48
N GLN A 332 -5.94 -18.84 -15.36
CA GLN A 332 -6.81 -19.31 -16.43
C GLN A 332 -8.04 -20.00 -15.86
N GLN A 333 -7.89 -20.84 -14.84
CA GLN A 333 -9.00 -21.49 -14.15
C GLN A 333 -9.92 -20.47 -13.51
N MET A 334 -9.36 -19.44 -12.87
CA MET A 334 -10.13 -18.34 -12.30
C MET A 334 -10.86 -17.54 -13.38
N GLU A 335 -10.25 -17.28 -14.54
CA GLU A 335 -10.87 -16.62 -15.69
C GLU A 335 -12.00 -17.47 -16.30
N THR A 336 -11.80 -18.79 -16.44
CA THR A 336 -12.77 -19.69 -17.09
C THR A 336 -13.90 -20.13 -16.17
N GLU A 337 -13.65 -20.26 -14.86
CA GLU A 337 -14.63 -20.76 -13.88
C GLU A 337 -15.36 -19.63 -13.15
N SER A 338 -14.97 -18.37 -13.33
CA SER A 338 -15.59 -17.21 -12.64
C SER A 338 -16.33 -16.22 -13.55
N PRO A 339 -17.36 -16.63 -14.33
CA PRO A 339 -18.25 -15.67 -14.96
C PRO A 339 -19.16 -15.04 -13.88
N GLY A 340 -18.78 -13.87 -13.36
CA GLY A 340 -19.64 -12.96 -12.60
C GLY A 340 -20.05 -13.37 -11.17
N ASP A 341 -20.40 -14.64 -10.92
CA ASP A 341 -20.98 -15.11 -9.65
C ASP A 341 -19.93 -15.64 -8.64
N SER A 342 -18.72 -15.95 -9.09
CA SER A 342 -17.63 -16.50 -8.25
C SER A 342 -16.79 -15.42 -7.52
N LEU A 343 -17.21 -14.14 -7.56
CA LEU A 343 -16.45 -13.07 -6.89
C LEU A 343 -16.49 -13.19 -5.37
N VAL A 344 -17.59 -13.67 -4.78
CA VAL A 344 -17.78 -13.66 -3.33
C VAL A 344 -16.72 -14.49 -2.59
N PRO A 345 -16.43 -15.77 -2.96
CA PRO A 345 -15.36 -16.54 -2.35
C PRO A 345 -13.98 -15.84 -2.43
N LEU A 346 -13.66 -15.23 -3.57
CA LEU A 346 -12.40 -14.52 -3.78
C LEU A 346 -12.28 -13.28 -2.88
N LEU A 347 -13.35 -12.50 -2.78
CA LEU A 347 -13.39 -11.31 -1.93
C LEU A 347 -13.33 -11.68 -0.44
N LEU A 348 -13.94 -12.80 -0.04
CA LEU A 348 -13.84 -13.31 1.33
C LEU A 348 -12.42 -13.79 1.65
N CYS A 349 -11.79 -14.53 0.73
CA CYS A 349 -10.39 -14.94 0.87
C CYS A 349 -9.48 -13.72 0.97
N LYS A 350 -9.60 -12.78 0.02
CA LYS A 350 -8.88 -11.51 0.00
C LYS A 350 -9.08 -10.73 1.29
N GLY A 351 -10.32 -10.54 1.74
CA GLY A 351 -10.63 -9.82 2.97
C GLY A 351 -10.09 -10.49 4.24
N SER A 352 -9.84 -11.81 4.21
CA SER A 352 -9.22 -12.56 5.31
C SER A 352 -7.69 -12.46 5.29
N ALA A 353 -7.08 -12.61 4.11
CA ALA A 353 -5.64 -12.46 3.90
C ALA A 353 -5.15 -11.01 4.10
N HIS A 354 -6.00 -10.03 3.76
CA HIS A 354 -5.67 -8.61 3.80
C HIS A 354 -5.83 -7.96 5.17
N ARG A 355 -6.02 -8.74 6.24
CA ARG A 355 -6.21 -8.18 7.59
C ARG A 355 -4.87 -7.75 8.18
N TRP A 356 -4.81 -6.52 8.69
CA TRP A 356 -3.59 -6.02 9.33
C TRP A 356 -3.03 -6.95 10.43
N PRO A 357 -3.83 -7.49 11.37
CA PRO A 357 -3.33 -8.42 12.40
C PRO A 357 -2.64 -9.68 11.86
N ARG A 358 -2.96 -10.09 10.63
CA ARG A 358 -2.29 -11.20 9.97
C ARG A 358 -0.83 -10.85 9.67
N TYR A 359 -0.58 -9.68 9.07
CA TYR A 359 0.77 -9.21 8.79
C TYR A 359 1.59 -9.00 10.06
N GLU A 360 0.98 -8.51 11.15
CA GLU A 360 1.64 -8.42 12.46
C GLU A 360 2.12 -9.81 12.93
N SER A 361 1.23 -10.81 12.86
CA SER A 361 1.53 -12.19 13.25
C SER A 361 2.59 -12.83 12.35
N MET A 362 2.53 -12.59 11.04
CA MET A 362 3.49 -13.11 10.06
C MET A 362 4.90 -12.61 10.34
N VAL A 363 5.07 -11.31 10.56
CA VAL A 363 6.37 -10.71 10.87
C VAL A 363 6.89 -11.23 12.21
N GLU A 364 6.00 -11.43 13.19
CA GLU A 364 6.41 -12.01 14.45
C GLU A 364 6.89 -13.46 14.32
N VAL A 365 6.16 -14.30 13.57
CA VAL A 365 6.57 -15.68 13.28
C VAL A 365 7.89 -15.70 12.50
N ALA A 366 8.03 -14.85 11.48
CA ALA A 366 9.26 -14.68 10.71
C ALA A 366 10.44 -14.29 11.60
N ALA A 367 10.26 -13.31 12.50
CA ALA A 367 11.28 -12.91 13.47
C ALA A 367 11.68 -14.04 14.43
N ARG A 368 10.73 -14.86 14.89
CA ARG A 368 11.04 -16.02 15.75
C ARG A 368 11.77 -17.13 15.00
N THR A 369 11.42 -17.36 13.74
CA THR A 369 11.94 -18.46 12.92
C THR A 369 13.13 -18.06 12.05
N GLN A 370 13.48 -16.76 12.03
CA GLN A 370 14.49 -16.15 11.16
C GLN A 370 14.24 -16.45 9.67
N LYS A 371 12.97 -16.60 9.29
CA LYS A 371 12.57 -16.84 7.89
C LYS A 371 12.31 -15.51 7.19
N LEU A 372 13.12 -15.20 6.18
CA LEU A 372 12.91 -14.04 5.33
C LEU A 372 11.82 -14.33 4.28
N PRO A 373 11.06 -13.32 3.84
CA PRO A 373 10.21 -13.48 2.67
C PRO A 373 11.08 -13.70 1.43
N LEU A 374 10.56 -14.47 0.48
CA LEU A 374 11.20 -14.60 -0.83
C LEU A 374 10.85 -13.34 -1.66
N CYS A 375 11.76 -12.79 -2.44
CA CYS A 375 11.53 -11.56 -3.20
C CYS A 375 11.78 -11.71 -4.71
N SER A 376 10.97 -11.03 -5.53
CA SER A 376 11.12 -10.93 -6.99
C SER A 376 10.47 -9.65 -7.54
N ARG A 377 11.04 -9.04 -8.57
CA ARG A 377 10.46 -7.89 -9.27
C ARG A 377 9.34 -8.25 -10.24
N GLU A 378 9.44 -9.36 -10.95
CA GLU A 378 8.52 -9.71 -12.03
C GLU A 378 7.25 -10.41 -11.56
N PHE A 379 7.00 -10.44 -10.24
CA PHE A 379 5.96 -11.28 -9.65
C PHE A 379 6.10 -12.78 -9.97
N SER A 380 7.21 -13.17 -10.63
CA SER A 380 7.59 -14.53 -11.02
C SER A 380 7.77 -15.46 -9.82
N ILE A 381 7.89 -14.87 -8.63
CA ILE A 381 7.87 -15.61 -7.37
C ILE A 381 6.59 -16.41 -7.15
N LEU A 382 5.44 -15.94 -7.66
CA LEU A 382 4.20 -16.73 -7.64
C LEU A 382 4.21 -17.89 -8.63
N GLN A 383 5.05 -17.83 -9.67
CA GLN A 383 5.21 -18.92 -10.62
C GLN A 383 6.25 -19.94 -10.12
N ARG A 384 7.28 -19.48 -9.39
CA ARG A 384 8.38 -20.33 -8.89
C ARG A 384 8.04 -21.14 -7.65
N SER A 385 7.11 -20.70 -6.81
CA SER A 385 6.69 -21.46 -5.62
C SER A 385 6.08 -22.83 -5.93
N VAL A 386 5.73 -23.08 -7.19
CA VAL A 386 5.19 -24.36 -7.69
C VAL A 386 6.28 -25.41 -7.93
N SER A 387 7.55 -25.00 -8.09
CA SER A 387 8.63 -25.86 -8.59
C SER A 387 9.58 -26.42 -7.52
N THR A 388 9.34 -26.08 -6.25
CA THR A 388 10.14 -26.52 -5.08
C THR A 388 9.23 -27.16 -4.06
#